data_AF-A0A972WZA6-F1
#
_entry.id   AF-A0A972WZA6-F1
#
_cell.length_a   1.000
_cell.length_b   1.000
_cell.length_c   1.000
_cell.angle_alpha   90.00
_cell.angle_beta   90.00
_cell.angle_gamma   90.00
#
_symmetry.space_group_name_H-M   'P 1'
#
loop_
_entity.id
_entity.type
_entity.pdbx_description
1 polymer ?
#
loop_
_entity_poly.entity_id
_entity_poly.type
_entity_poly.pdbx_seq_one_letter_code
_entity_poly.pdbx_strand_id
1 'polypeptide(L)' 'MISASIASCTVRVGEVELAHPILTASGTAGYGAEFDAYFPLNEIGGVVAKSIAPFVWAGNPAPRLSPTKNGMLNAVCLQG' A
#
# COMPACT_ATOMS: atom_id res chain seq x y z
N MET A 1 15.80 -21.62 1.22
CA MET A 1 14.37 -21.52 0.83
C MET A 1 13.52 -21.95 2.01
N ILE A 2 13.12 -21.01 2.87
CA ILE A 2 12.12 -21.30 3.90
C ILE A 2 10.77 -21.09 3.20
N SER A 3 10.22 -22.18 2.66
CA SER A 3 8.82 -22.20 2.23
C SER A 3 7.96 -22.28 3.49
N ALA A 4 7.82 -21.15 4.20
CA ALA A 4 6.82 -21.05 5.24
C ALA A 4 5.46 -21.01 4.53
N SER A 5 4.74 -22.14 4.58
CA SER A 5 3.33 -22.18 4.22
C SER A 5 2.61 -21.18 5.13
N ILE A 6 2.29 -20.00 4.62
CA ILE A 6 1.35 -19.09 5.26
C ILE A 6 0.05 -19.89 5.43
N ALA A 7 -0.35 -20.14 6.67
CA ALA A 7 -1.62 -20.78 6.95
C ALA A 7 -2.74 -20.01 6.25
N SER A 8 -3.78 -20.69 5.77
CA SER A 8 -4.93 -20.02 5.16
C SER A 8 -5.53 -19.04 6.17
N CYS A 9 -5.34 -17.74 5.91
CA CYS A 9 -5.80 -16.63 6.76
C CYS A 9 -6.78 -15.76 5.98
N THR A 10 -7.70 -16.39 5.27
CA THR A 10 -8.79 -15.69 4.58
C THR A 10 -9.61 -14.91 5.60
N VAL A 11 -9.90 -13.63 5.30
CA VAL A 11 -10.69 -12.75 6.15
C VAL A 11 -11.77 -12.06 5.35
N ARG A 12 -12.88 -11.70 6.02
CA ARG A 12 -14.00 -10.99 5.39
C ARG A 12 -14.15 -9.59 5.99
N VAL A 13 -14.25 -8.59 5.12
CA VAL A 13 -14.46 -7.17 5.47
C VAL A 13 -15.69 -6.69 4.72
N GLY A 14 -16.82 -6.56 5.42
CA GLY A 14 -18.12 -6.32 4.78
C GLY A 14 -18.47 -7.45 3.82
N GLU A 15 -18.69 -7.10 2.54
CA GLU A 15 -19.01 -8.05 1.47
C GLU A 15 -17.76 -8.60 0.75
N VAL A 16 -16.56 -8.11 1.07
CA VAL A 16 -15.32 -8.49 0.40
C VAL A 16 -14.62 -9.60 1.18
N GLU A 17 -14.25 -10.67 0.49
CA GLU A 17 -13.38 -11.72 1.01
C GLU A 17 -11.95 -11.52 0.51
N LEU A 18 -11.00 -11.46 1.43
CA LEU A 18 -9.59 -11.28 1.15
C LEU A 18 -8.86 -12.60 1.38
N ALA A 19 -8.05 -13.02 0.40
CA ALA A 19 -7.26 -14.25 0.50
C ALA A 19 -6.29 -14.23 1.70
N HIS A 20 -5.86 -13.04 2.13
CA HIS A 20 -4.97 -12.82 3.27
C HIS A 20 -5.32 -11.48 3.97
N PRO A 21 -5.01 -11.27 5.26
CA PRO A 21 -5.37 -10.03 5.95
C PRO A 21 -4.37 -8.89 5.71
N ILE A 22 -3.29 -9.16 4.97
CA ILE A 22 -2.25 -8.18 4.68
C ILE A 22 -2.62 -7.37 3.45
N LEU A 23 -2.64 -6.05 3.59
CA LEU A 23 -2.90 -5.09 2.53
C LEU A 23 -1.80 -4.03 2.54
N THR A 24 -1.48 -3.45 1.38
CA THR A 24 -0.65 -2.23 1.37
C THR A 24 -1.44 -1.05 1.93
N ALA A 25 -0.79 -0.15 2.65
CA ALA A 25 -1.43 1.12 3.03
C ALA A 25 -1.54 2.04 1.80
N SER A 26 -2.62 2.83 1.74
CA SER A 26 -2.79 3.78 0.63
C SER A 26 -1.64 4.78 0.56
N GLY A 27 -1.08 4.94 -0.64
CA GLY A 27 0.02 5.87 -0.88
C GLY A 27 1.40 5.41 -0.43
N THR A 28 1.55 4.17 0.06
CA THR A 28 2.86 3.55 0.29
C THR A 28 3.29 2.62 -0.84
N ALA A 29 2.36 2.28 -1.75
CA ALA A 29 2.59 1.31 -2.83
C ALA A 29 2.08 1.76 -4.20
N GLY A 30 2.01 3.08 -4.44
CA GLY A 30 1.59 3.62 -5.75
C GLY A 30 0.26 3.03 -6.23
N TYR A 31 0.32 2.32 -7.36
CA TYR A 31 -0.79 1.55 -7.93
C TYR A 31 -0.50 0.03 -7.99
N GLY A 32 0.54 -0.44 -7.30
CA GLY A 32 0.91 -1.85 -7.17
C GLY A 32 1.94 -2.33 -8.19
N ALA A 33 2.00 -1.72 -9.39
CA ALA A 33 2.96 -2.08 -10.43
C ALA A 33 4.42 -1.92 -9.97
N GLU A 34 4.68 -1.01 -9.04
CA GLU A 34 6.00 -0.77 -8.46
C GLU A 34 6.49 -1.93 -7.58
N PHE A 35 5.56 -2.79 -7.11
CA PHE A 35 5.86 -3.89 -6.19
C PHE A 35 6.03 -5.25 -6.88
N ASP A 36 5.63 -5.37 -8.14
CA ASP A 36 5.70 -6.62 -8.93
C ASP A 36 7.14 -7.14 -9.09
N ALA A 37 8.13 -6.25 -9.01
CA ALA A 37 9.55 -6.60 -9.04
C ALA A 37 10.06 -7.25 -7.73
N TYR A 38 9.31 -7.17 -6.63
CA TYR A 38 9.76 -7.61 -5.31
C TYR A 38 9.07 -8.90 -4.84
N PHE A 39 7.79 -9.10 -5.15
CA PHE A 39 7.05 -10.33 -4.87
C PHE A 39 5.75 -10.42 -5.69
N PRO A 40 5.17 -11.63 -5.86
CA PRO A 40 3.89 -11.80 -6.53
C PRO A 40 2.74 -11.15 -5.73
N LEU A 41 2.05 -10.17 -6.32
CA LEU A 41 0.98 -9.43 -5.63
C LEU A 41 -0.20 -10.30 -5.18
N ASN A 42 -0.38 -11.49 -5.74
CA ASN A 42 -1.41 -12.45 -5.35
C ASN A 42 -1.11 -13.17 -4.02
N GLU A 43 0.06 -12.96 -3.41
CA GLU A 43 0.41 -13.50 -2.10
C GLU A 43 -0.11 -12.65 -0.92
N ILE A 44 -0.58 -11.42 -1.20
CA ILE A 44 -1.21 -10.54 -0.20
C ILE A 44 -2.72 -10.43 -0.45
N GLY A 45 -3.45 -9.91 0.53
CA GLY A 45 -4.91 -9.72 0.44
C GLY A 45 -5.33 -8.69 -0.61
N GLY A 46 -4.42 -7.79 -1.01
CA GLY A 46 -4.69 -6.74 -1.98
C GLY A 46 -3.81 -5.50 -1.83
N VAL A 47 -3.91 -4.62 -2.83
CA VAL A 47 -3.21 -3.34 -2.90
C VAL A 47 -4.23 -2.22 -2.72
N VAL A 48 -4.02 -1.36 -1.72
CA VAL A 48 -4.81 -0.14 -1.58
C VAL A 48 -4.10 0.97 -2.36
N ALA A 49 -4.67 1.31 -3.52
CA ALA A 49 -4.12 2.33 -4.39
C ALA A 49 -4.03 3.71 -3.69
N LYS A 50 -3.14 4.57 -4.19
CA LYS A 50 -3.02 5.95 -3.72
C LYS A 50 -4.36 6.69 -3.79
N SER A 51 -4.73 7.37 -2.71
CA SER A 51 -5.88 8.28 -2.73
C SER A 51 -5.64 9.45 -3.70
N ILE A 52 -6.64 9.75 -4.53
CA ILE A 52 -6.61 10.81 -5.55
C ILE A 52 -7.66 11.88 -5.25
N ALA A 53 -7.41 13.12 -5.68
CA ALA A 53 -8.42 14.17 -5.71
C ALA A 53 -9.26 14.06 -7.00
N PRO A 54 -10.50 14.56 -7.03
CA PRO A 54 -11.31 14.60 -8.26
C PRO A 54 -10.83 15.66 -9.26
N PHE A 55 -9.72 16.36 -8.97
CA PHE A 55 -9.09 17.37 -9.79
C PHE A 55 -7.57 17.16 -9.75
N VAL A 56 -6.86 17.66 -10.77
CA VAL A 56 -5.40 17.57 -10.84
C VAL A 56 -4.78 18.28 -9.65
N TRP A 57 -3.96 17.58 -8.88
CA TRP A 57 -3.31 18.13 -7.70
C TRP A 57 -1.83 17.75 -7.67
N ALA A 58 -0.96 18.78 -7.68
CA ALA A 58 0.49 18.57 -7.70
C ALA A 58 1.06 18.02 -6.39
N GLY A 59 0.29 18.02 -5.30
CA GLY A 59 0.77 17.76 -3.95
C GLY A 59 1.37 18.99 -3.27
N ASN A 60 1.74 18.86 -2.00
CA ASN A 60 2.36 19.97 -1.26
C ASN A 60 3.77 20.30 -1.81
N PRO A 61 4.34 21.49 -1.52
CA PRO A 61 5.74 21.79 -1.81
C PRO A 61 6.71 20.81 -1.13
N ALA A 62 7.91 20.64 -1.69
CA ALA A 62 8.99 19.90 -1.04
C ALA A 62 9.61 20.72 0.12
N PRO A 63 10.20 20.07 1.15
CA PRO A 63 10.32 18.62 1.35
C PRO A 63 9.02 17.97 1.84
N ARG A 64 8.70 16.79 1.31
CA ARG A 64 7.44 16.06 1.61
C ARG A 64 7.61 14.93 2.62
N LEU A 65 8.83 14.49 2.88
CA LEU A 65 9.15 13.35 3.74
C LEU A 65 10.23 13.77 4.73
N SER A 66 10.08 13.35 5.98
CA SER A 66 11.07 13.58 7.04
C SER A 66 11.21 12.34 7.92
N PRO A 67 12.38 11.67 7.92
CA PRO A 67 12.63 10.51 8.78
C PRO A 67 12.54 10.86 10.28
N THR A 68 12.09 9.91 11.09
CA THR A 68 12.14 9.96 12.55
C THR A 68 12.87 8.71 13.06
N LYS A 69 13.16 8.64 14.37
CA LYS A 69 13.89 7.50 14.94
C LYS A 69 13.25 6.13 14.65
N ASN A 70 11.91 6.09 14.56
CA ASN A 70 11.14 4.85 14.42
C ASN A 70 10.16 4.91 13.23
N GLY A 71 10.43 5.72 12.21
CA GLY A 71 9.52 5.86 11.07
C GLY A 71 9.78 7.11 10.25
N MET A 72 8.70 7.71 9.73
CA MET A 72 8.77 8.86 8.83
C MET A 72 7.48 9.68 8.89
N LEU A 73 7.62 11.01 8.87
CA LEU A 73 6.52 11.94 8.61
C LEU A 73 6.37 12.15 7.10
N ASN A 74 5.14 12.26 6.63
CA ASN A 74 4.83 12.56 5.24
C ASN A 74 3.84 13.73 5.12
N ALA A 75 4.00 14.51 4.06
CA ALA A 75 3.13 15.61 3.68
C ALA A 75 2.98 15.66 2.15
N VAL A 76 2.81 14.51 1.48
CA VAL A 76 2.67 14.45 0.00
C VAL A 76 1.35 15.07 -0.46
N CYS A 77 0.28 14.85 0.30
CA CYS A 77 -1.11 15.30 0.05
C CYS A 77 -1.63 14.97 -1.35
N LEU A 78 -2.24 13.78 -1.54
CA LEU A 78 -3.07 13.42 -2.71
C LEU A 78 -2.50 13.74 -4.11
N GLN A 79 -1.17 13.78 -4.28
CA GLN A 79 -0.56 14.03 -5.58
C GLN A 79 -1.08 13.03 -6.62
N GLY A 80 -1.61 13.56 -7.73
CA GLY A 80 -2.25 12.79 -8.79
C GLY A 80 -3.18 13.64 -9.64
#